data_AF-A0A951TY51-F1
#
_entry.id   AF-A0A951TY51-F1
#
_cell.length_a   1.000
_cell.length_b   1.000
_cell.length_c   1.000
_cell.angle_alpha   90.00
_cell.angle_beta   90.00
_cell.angle_gamma   90.00
#
_symmetry.space_group_name_H-M   'P 1'
#
loop_
_entity.id
_entity.type
_entity.pdbx_description
1 polymer ?
#
loop_
_entity_poly.entity_id
_entity_poly.type
_entity_poly.pdbx_seq_one_letter_code
_entity_poly.pdbx_strand_id
1 'polypeptide(L)'
;MKRLIARVLAVLVIGLMGWTGFFTPAYAEVSTQPPGSEAVISPDGAQYANREEAYKKAVEAAKDPNGLEKEYKKDLKLFKQENPDQANLIEKAEAAVEKVVGDK
;
A
#
# COMPACT_ATOMS: atom_id res chain seq x y z
N MET A 1 -37.97 2.11 -41.98
CA MET A 1 -38.69 1.27 -41.00
C MET A 1 -37.79 0.38 -40.14
N LYS A 2 -37.02 -0.57 -40.72
CA LYS A 2 -36.20 -1.53 -39.94
C LYS A 2 -35.25 -0.89 -38.90
N ARG A 3 -34.58 0.22 -39.25
CA ARG A 3 -33.67 0.96 -38.34
C ARG A 3 -34.40 1.72 -37.22
N LEU A 4 -35.65 2.12 -37.45
CA LEU A 4 -36.47 2.80 -36.45
C LEU A 4 -36.96 1.79 -35.40
N ILE A 5 -37.42 0.63 -35.86
CA ILE A 5 -37.86 -0.48 -35.01
C ILE A 5 -36.71 -0.98 -34.12
N ALA A 6 -35.51 -1.12 -34.67
CA ALA A 6 -34.33 -1.51 -33.90
C ALA A 6 -33.98 -0.51 -32.77
N ARG A 7 -34.14 0.79 -33.02
CA ARG A 7 -33.89 1.83 -32.00
C ARG A 7 -34.94 1.81 -30.89
N VAL A 8 -36.21 1.62 -31.24
CA VAL A 8 -37.30 1.53 -30.26
C VAL A 8 -37.12 0.29 -29.36
N LEU A 9 -36.74 -0.85 -29.95
CA LEU A 9 -36.44 -2.07 -29.20
C LEU A 9 -35.26 -1.88 -28.25
N ALA A 10 -34.18 -1.20 -28.68
CA ALA A 10 -33.03 -0.93 -27.82
C ALA A 10 -33.40 -0.07 -26.60
N VAL A 11 -34.20 0.98 -26.78
CA VAL A 11 -34.66 1.83 -25.68
C VAL A 11 -35.55 1.05 -24.71
N LEU A 12 -36.43 0.20 -25.21
CA LEU A 12 -37.28 -0.65 -24.37
C LEU A 12 -36.47 -1.65 -23.53
N VAL A 13 -35.46 -2.30 -24.13
CA VAL A 13 -34.61 -3.27 -23.42
C VAL A 13 -33.80 -2.59 -22.31
N ILE A 14 -33.22 -1.42 -22.59
CA ILE A 14 -32.46 -0.65 -21.59
C ILE A 14 -33.38 -0.16 -20.45
N GLY A 15 -34.59 0.30 -20.79
CA GLY A 15 -35.59 0.69 -19.80
C GLY A 15 -36.05 -0.46 -18.91
N LEU A 16 -36.24 -1.66 -19.48
CA LEU A 16 -36.59 -2.87 -18.73
C LEU A 16 -35.49 -3.29 -17.75
N MET A 17 -34.23 -3.22 -18.17
CA MET A 17 -33.08 -3.56 -17.31
C MET A 17 -32.95 -2.64 -16.10
N GLY A 18 -33.31 -1.35 -16.25
CA GLY A 18 -33.37 -0.40 -15.14
C GLY A 18 -34.49 -0.71 -14.15
N TRP A 19 -35.65 -1.17 -14.64
CA TRP A 19 -36.79 -1.52 -13.77
C TRP A 19 -36.55 -2.83 -12.99
N THR A 20 -35.92 -3.83 -13.59
CA THR A 20 -35.72 -5.14 -12.95
C THR A 20 -34.60 -5.16 -11.90
N GLY A 21 -34.02 -4.01 -11.54
CA GLY A 21 -33.04 -3.92 -10.48
C GLY A 21 -31.73 -4.67 -10.77
N PHE A 22 -31.36 -4.82 -12.05
CA PHE A 22 -30.12 -5.51 -12.44
C PHE A 22 -28.84 -4.81 -11.93
N PHE A 23 -28.98 -3.57 -11.44
CA PHE A 23 -27.96 -2.79 -10.77
C PHE A 23 -28.34 -2.58 -9.30
N THR A 24 -28.25 -3.63 -8.47
CA THR A 24 -28.24 -3.44 -7.02
C THR A 24 -26.87 -2.90 -6.60
N PRO A 25 -26.79 -1.85 -5.75
CA PRO A 25 -25.52 -1.47 -5.15
C PRO A 25 -24.97 -2.65 -4.36
N ALA A 26 -23.69 -3.00 -4.56
CA ALA A 26 -23.01 -3.94 -3.70
C ALA A 26 -22.84 -3.28 -2.33
N TYR A 27 -23.65 -3.67 -1.35
CA TYR A 27 -23.41 -3.30 0.04
C TYR A 27 -22.10 -3.93 0.48
N ALA A 28 -21.22 -3.16 1.12
CA ALA A 28 -19.99 -3.69 1.69
C ALA A 28 -20.34 -4.82 2.67
N GLU A 29 -19.79 -6.00 2.42
CA GLU A 29 -19.99 -7.17 3.26
C GLU A 29 -19.47 -6.88 4.67
N VAL A 30 -20.27 -7.18 5.69
CA VAL A 30 -19.86 -7.05 7.10
C VAL A 30 -18.67 -7.99 7.31
N SER A 31 -17.54 -7.45 7.78
CA SER A 31 -16.33 -8.24 8.05
C SER A 31 -16.65 -9.47 8.89
N THR A 32 -16.45 -10.66 8.34
CA THR A 32 -16.59 -11.94 9.04
C THR A 32 -15.33 -12.31 9.82
N GLN A 33 -14.33 -11.40 9.89
CA GLN A 33 -13.07 -11.68 10.55
C GLN A 33 -13.30 -11.75 12.07
N PRO A 34 -12.94 -12.87 12.73
CA PRO A 34 -13.01 -12.94 14.18
C PRO A 34 -12.09 -11.87 14.79
N PRO A 35 -12.51 -11.20 15.88
CA PRO A 35 -11.65 -10.26 16.59
C PRO A 35 -10.34 -10.95 16.98
N GLY A 36 -9.20 -10.36 16.61
CA GLY A 36 -7.85 -10.91 16.87
C GLY A 36 -7.26 -11.77 15.75
N SER A 37 -7.95 -11.97 14.62
CA SER A 37 -7.41 -12.66 13.44
C SER A 37 -6.76 -11.69 12.43
N GLU A 38 -6.37 -10.51 12.87
CA GLU A 38 -5.65 -9.53 12.05
C GLU A 38 -4.31 -10.13 11.61
N ALA A 39 -4.07 -10.19 10.30
CA ALA A 39 -2.77 -10.56 9.79
C ALA A 39 -1.74 -9.58 10.39
N VAL A 40 -0.74 -10.11 11.09
CA VAL A 40 0.37 -9.31 11.62
C VAL A 40 1.19 -8.86 10.42
N ILE A 41 0.95 -7.62 9.95
CA ILE A 41 1.57 -7.04 8.75
C ILE A 41 3.09 -6.86 8.93
N SER A 42 3.59 -6.89 10.17
CA SER A 42 5.02 -6.86 10.46
C SER A 42 5.34 -7.70 11.71
N PRO A 43 5.85 -8.94 11.56
CA PRO A 43 6.20 -9.80 12.70
C PRO A 43 7.32 -9.20 13.57
N ASP A 44 8.11 -8.27 13.02
CA ASP A 44 9.18 -7.54 13.73
C ASP A 44 8.73 -6.16 14.21
N GLY A 45 7.44 -5.84 14.10
CA GLY A 45 6.88 -4.58 14.57
C GLY A 45 7.04 -4.46 16.09
N ALA A 46 7.63 -3.36 16.56
CA ALA A 46 7.80 -3.09 17.98
C ALA A 46 6.45 -3.20 18.71
N GLN A 47 6.34 -4.16 19.64
CA GLN A 47 5.17 -4.31 20.47
C GLN A 47 5.22 -3.30 21.61
N TYR A 48 4.17 -2.48 21.72
CA TYR A 48 4.01 -1.47 22.76
C TYR A 48 2.92 -1.90 23.73
N ALA A 49 3.07 -1.61 25.03
CA ALA A 49 2.11 -2.04 26.03
C ALA A 49 0.79 -1.24 25.96
N ASN A 50 0.83 -0.02 25.44
CA ASN A 50 -0.36 0.79 25.18
C ASN A 50 -0.12 1.83 24.07
N ARG A 51 -1.22 2.43 23.59
CA ARG A 51 -1.21 3.41 22.50
C ARG A 51 -0.44 4.69 22.84
N GLU A 52 -0.49 5.14 24.10
CA GLU A 52 0.21 6.35 24.53
C GLU A 52 1.73 6.15 24.51
N GLU A 53 2.21 4.98 24.92
CA GLU A 53 3.61 4.59 24.86
C GLU A 53 4.11 4.54 23.40
N ALA A 54 3.31 3.99 22.49
CA ALA A 54 3.63 3.96 21.06
C ALA A 54 3.81 5.38 20.50
N TYR A 55 2.91 6.30 20.84
CA TYR A 55 3.03 7.69 20.40
C TYR A 55 4.25 8.40 21.00
N LYS A 56 4.53 8.20 22.28
CA LYS A 56 5.72 8.81 22.93
C LYS A 56 7.02 8.35 22.27
N LYS A 57 7.17 7.04 22.05
CA LYS A 57 8.36 6.49 21.37
C LYS A 57 8.47 6.97 19.92
N ALA A 58 7.36 7.08 19.18
CA ALA A 58 7.38 7.63 17.83
C ALA A 58 7.83 9.10 17.80
N VAL A 59 7.37 9.90 18.76
CA VAL A 59 7.77 11.31 18.90
C VAL A 59 9.24 11.43 19.31
N GLU A 60 9.74 10.57 20.20
CA GLU A 60 11.16 10.54 20.59
C GLU A 60 12.07 10.11 19.43
N ALA A 61 11.68 9.07 18.68
CA ALA A 61 12.40 8.64 17.49
C ALA A 61 12.45 9.74 16.42
N ALA A 62 11.34 10.47 16.22
CA ALA A 62 11.29 11.60 15.31
C ALA A 62 12.15 12.80 15.77
N LYS A 63 12.45 12.89 17.07
CA LYS A 63 13.32 13.94 17.65
C LYS A 63 14.80 13.59 17.60
N ASP A 64 15.18 12.35 17.32
CA ASP A 64 16.57 11.97 17.09
C ASP A 64 16.88 12.03 15.58
N PRO A 65 17.40 13.16 15.06
CA PRO A 65 17.75 13.27 13.64
C PRO A 65 18.83 12.25 13.22
N ASN A 66 19.60 11.70 14.17
CA ASN A 66 20.63 10.71 13.90
C ASN A 66 20.13 9.27 14.05
N GLY A 67 18.93 9.05 14.58
CA GLY A 67 18.37 7.71 14.83
C GLY A 67 18.17 6.95 13.51
N LEU A 68 17.57 7.63 12.53
CA LEU A 68 17.34 7.05 11.20
C LEU A 68 18.64 6.74 10.47
N GLU A 69 19.64 7.62 10.55
CA GLU A 69 20.92 7.41 9.88
C GLU A 69 21.73 6.28 10.51
N LYS A 70 21.62 6.10 11.84
CA LYS A 70 22.25 4.97 12.55
C LYS A 70 21.61 3.64 12.17
N GLU A 71 20.29 3.55 12.17
CA GLU A 71 19.57 2.34 11.75
C GLU A 71 19.88 2.02 10.27
N TYR A 72 19.87 3.02 9.38
CA TYR A 72 20.28 2.86 7.99
C TYR A 72 21.68 2.25 7.85
N LYS A 73 22.68 2.76 8.58
CA LYS A 73 24.05 2.22 8.55
C LYS A 73 24.14 0.78 9.04
N LYS A 74 23.33 0.43 10.05
CA LYS A 74 23.27 -0.92 10.61
C LYS A 74 22.65 -1.90 9.60
N ASP A 75 21.53 -1.52 9.00
CA ASP A 75 20.83 -2.33 8.00
C ASP A 75 21.68 -2.49 6.73
N LEU A 76 22.36 -1.43 6.29
CA LEU A 76 23.24 -1.49 5.14
C LEU A 76 24.44 -2.42 5.38
N LYS A 77 24.98 -2.46 6.61
CA LYS A 77 26.03 -3.41 6.98
C LYS A 77 25.50 -4.85 6.98
N LEU A 78 24.30 -5.07 7.53
CA LEU A 78 23.66 -6.39 7.56
C LEU A 78 23.39 -6.89 6.13
N PHE A 79 22.81 -6.03 5.28
CA PHE A 79 22.53 -6.32 3.89
C PHE A 79 23.79 -6.74 3.11
N LYS A 80 24.90 -5.99 3.26
CA LYS A 80 26.19 -6.32 2.62
C LYS A 80 26.78 -7.64 3.13
N GLN A 81 26.52 -8.01 4.39
CA GLN A 81 26.98 -9.26 4.98
C GLN A 81 26.15 -10.46 4.50
N GLU A 82 24.84 -10.31 4.38
CA GLU A 82 23.93 -11.36 3.92
C GLU A 82 23.94 -11.53 2.40
N ASN A 83 24.27 -10.47 1.65
CA ASN A 83 24.25 -10.43 0.19
C ASN A 83 25.60 -9.94 -0.36
N PRO A 84 26.70 -10.69 -0.16
CA PRO A 84 28.05 -10.25 -0.55
C PRO A 84 28.20 -10.02 -2.06
N ASP A 85 27.50 -10.81 -2.88
CA ASP A 85 27.42 -10.70 -4.34
C ASP A 85 26.60 -9.49 -4.82
N GLN A 86 25.78 -8.89 -3.94
CA GLN A 86 24.99 -7.69 -4.22
C GLN A 86 25.42 -6.49 -3.38
N ALA A 87 26.59 -6.54 -2.73
CA ALA A 87 27.06 -5.49 -1.83
C ALA A 87 27.09 -4.10 -2.48
N ASN A 88 27.30 -4.04 -3.80
CA ASN A 88 27.40 -2.79 -4.57
C ASN A 88 26.05 -2.33 -5.15
N LEU A 89 24.94 -3.03 -4.85
CA LEU A 89 23.61 -2.72 -5.40
C LEU A 89 23.11 -1.35 -4.91
N ILE A 90 23.28 -1.06 -3.62
CA ILE A 90 22.89 0.21 -3.01
C ILE A 90 23.66 1.37 -3.68
N GLU A 91 24.97 1.24 -3.84
CA GLU A 91 25.83 2.25 -4.48
C GLU A 91 25.44 2.49 -5.95
N LYS A 92 25.07 1.43 -6.68
CA LYS A 92 24.55 1.55 -8.05
C LYS A 92 23.20 2.26 -8.10
N ALA A 93 22.32 2.02 -7.13
CA ALA A 93 21.03 2.68 -7.02
C ALA A 93 21.20 4.18 -6.70
N GLU A 94 22.08 4.52 -5.77
CA GLU A 94 22.44 5.92 -5.45
C GLU A 94 22.95 6.65 -6.70
N ALA A 95 23.89 6.06 -7.43
CA ALA A 95 24.41 6.64 -8.67
C ALA A 95 23.34 6.81 -9.78
N ALA A 96 22.39 5.87 -9.88
CA ALA A 96 21.29 5.98 -10.84
C ALA A 96 20.32 7.12 -10.48
N VAL A 97 20.01 7.30 -9.20
CA VAL A 97 19.18 8.40 -8.71
C VAL A 97 19.87 9.74 -8.91
N GLU A 98 21.16 9.84 -8.55
CA GLU A 98 21.96 11.05 -8.75
C GLU A 98 22.01 11.46 -10.24
N LYS A 99 22.11 10.48 -11.15
CA LYS A 99 22.06 10.74 -12.58
C LYS A 99 20.70 11.30 -13.05
N VAL A 100 19.60 10.84 -12.48
CA VAL A 100 18.24 11.30 -12.85
C VAL A 100 17.90 12.65 -12.21
N VAL A 101 18.42 12.90 -11.00
CA VAL A 101 18.14 14.13 -10.24
C VAL A 101 19.11 15.26 -10.57
N GLY A 102 20.38 14.93 -10.89
CA GLY A 102 21.43 15.89 -11.24
C GLY A 102 21.37 16.44 -12.67
N ASP A 103 20.56 15.85 -13.55
CA ASP A 103 20.27 16.36 -14.91
C ASP A 103 19.18 17.47 -14.91
N LYS A 104 18.93 18.11 -13.76
CA LYS A 104 18.01 19.25 -13.61
C LYS A 104 18.71 20.54 -13.21
#